data_AF-A0A353E5J6-F1
#
_entry.id   AF-A0A353E5J6-F1
#
_cell.length_a   1.000
_cell.length_b   1.000
_cell.length_c   1.000
_cell.angle_alpha   90.00
_cell.angle_beta   90.00
_cell.angle_gamma   90.00
#
_symmetry.space_group_name_H-M   'P 1'
#
loop_
_entity.id
_entity.type
_entity.pdbx_description
1 polymer ?
#
loop_
_entity_poly.entity_id
_entity_poly.type
_entity_poly.pdbx_seq_one_letter_code
_entity_poly.pdbx_strand_id
1 'polypeptide(L)'
;QHYGVFYPMQTFSKERLVHFDNIPCFVEGSGVMELAFLKLFASLLTRSVYELDSEGRKYLHLAAVFACNFANHCFAVGADILEKHHLPADILLPLIDETAAKVHELPAKDAQTGPAVRYEETVMKKQADLLEANPLLKEIYEAMSKSIHGMSNS
;
A
#
# COMPACT_ATOMS: atom_id res chain seq x y z
N GLN A 1 -32.78 2.48 14.84
CA GLN A 1 -31.56 3.24 15.17
C GLN A 1 -30.98 3.75 13.86
N HIS A 2 -30.49 4.99 13.82
CA HIS A 2 -29.90 5.61 12.62
C HIS A 2 -28.37 5.65 12.79
N TYR A 3 -27.63 4.99 11.91
CA TYR A 3 -26.17 4.92 11.95
C TYR A 3 -25.60 4.80 10.54
N GLY A 4 -24.29 4.99 10.40
CA GLY A 4 -23.61 4.81 9.13
C GLY A 4 -22.09 4.94 9.28
N VAL A 5 -21.39 4.67 8.19
CA VAL A 5 -19.94 4.73 8.08
C VAL A 5 -19.56 5.84 7.12
N PHE A 6 -18.59 6.65 7.51
CA PHE A 6 -17.92 7.64 6.68
C PHE A 6 -16.43 7.32 6.67
N TYR A 7 -15.91 6.87 5.53
CA TYR A 7 -14.54 6.37 5.43
C TYR A 7 -13.76 7.06 4.30
N PRO A 8 -12.99 8.12 4.58
CA PRO A 8 -12.04 8.68 3.64
C PRO A 8 -10.79 7.78 3.55
N MET A 9 -10.53 7.22 2.38
CA MET A 9 -9.40 6.30 2.14
C MET A 9 -8.12 7.09 1.87
N GLN A 10 -7.39 7.40 2.93
CA GLN A 10 -6.11 8.12 2.87
C GLN A 10 -5.24 7.80 4.10
N THR A 11 -3.92 7.91 3.96
CA THR A 11 -3.02 7.95 5.11
C THR A 11 -2.99 9.35 5.73
N PHE A 12 -3.55 9.49 6.94
CA PHE A 12 -3.53 10.74 7.68
C PHE A 12 -2.35 10.78 8.65
N SER A 13 -1.58 11.86 8.65
CA SER A 13 -0.60 12.17 9.69
C SER A 13 -0.87 13.57 10.25
N LYS A 14 -0.49 13.81 11.51
CA LYS A 14 -0.76 15.09 12.18
C LYS A 14 0.00 16.25 11.53
N GLU A 15 1.17 16.00 10.95
CA GLU A 15 2.03 17.03 10.39
C GLU A 15 1.73 17.36 8.92
N ARG A 16 0.89 16.56 8.22
CA ARG A 16 0.65 16.73 6.78
C ARG A 16 -0.79 17.15 6.50
N LEU A 17 -0.95 18.36 5.97
CA LEU A 17 -2.21 18.79 5.38
C LEU A 17 -2.48 17.98 4.11
N VAL A 18 -3.70 17.46 3.98
CA VAL A 18 -4.13 16.70 2.80
C VAL A 18 -5.28 17.44 2.13
N HIS A 19 -5.18 17.58 0.81
CA HIS A 19 -6.27 18.08 -0.02
C HIS A 19 -7.36 17.00 -0.17
N PHE A 20 -8.55 17.26 0.38
CA PHE A 20 -9.65 16.29 0.39
C PHE A 20 -10.31 16.09 -0.98
N ASP A 21 -10.15 17.04 -1.91
CA ASP A 21 -10.87 17.09 -3.20
C ASP A 21 -10.86 15.77 -4.00
N ASN A 22 -9.77 15.00 -3.90
CA ASN A 22 -9.56 13.76 -4.64
C ASN A 22 -9.47 12.51 -3.75
N ILE A 23 -9.68 12.63 -2.43
CA ILE A 23 -9.64 11.47 -1.53
C ILE A 23 -10.91 10.64 -1.76
N PRO A 24 -10.83 9.36 -2.16
CA PRO A 24 -11.99 8.49 -2.23
C PRO A 24 -12.66 8.36 -0.86
N CYS A 25 -13.95 8.68 -0.78
CA CYS A 25 -14.74 8.53 0.43
C CYS A 25 -15.81 7.46 0.22
N PHE A 26 -15.82 6.47 1.11
CA PHE A 26 -16.76 5.36 1.10
C PHE A 26 -17.78 5.55 2.21
N VAL A 27 -19.06 5.42 1.86
CA VAL A 27 -20.18 5.63 2.78
C VAL A 27 -21.12 4.44 2.84
N GLU A 28 -21.64 4.18 4.03
CA GLU A 28 -22.64 3.15 4.32
C GLU A 28 -23.69 3.75 5.26
N GLY A 29 -24.98 3.51 5.03
CA GLY A 29 -26.05 3.97 5.90
C GLY A 29 -26.91 2.81 6.38
N SER A 30 -27.48 2.90 7.59
CA SER A 30 -28.45 1.94 8.11
C SER A 30 -29.75 1.88 7.30
N GLY A 31 -29.98 2.88 6.46
CA GLY A 31 -31.12 3.02 5.57
C GLY A 31 -30.91 4.15 4.55
N VAL A 32 -31.93 4.37 3.71
CA VAL A 32 -31.87 5.30 2.56
C VAL A 32 -31.60 6.75 3.02
N MET A 33 -32.15 7.17 4.16
CA MET A 33 -31.97 8.54 4.67
C MET A 33 -30.54 8.79 5.15
N GLU A 34 -29.96 7.88 5.92
CA GLU A 34 -28.58 8.02 6.42
C GLU A 34 -27.57 8.01 5.27
N LEU A 35 -27.79 7.11 4.30
CA LEU A 35 -26.95 7.03 3.12
C LEU A 35 -27.01 8.31 2.29
N ALA A 36 -28.21 8.86 2.06
CA ALA A 36 -28.37 10.10 1.32
C ALA A 36 -27.69 11.29 2.03
N PHE A 37 -27.85 11.38 3.36
CA PHE A 37 -27.16 12.37 4.18
C PHE A 37 -25.63 12.24 4.08
N LEU A 38 -25.09 11.03 4.24
CA LEU A 38 -23.65 10.79 4.17
C LEU A 38 -23.07 11.07 2.79
N LYS A 39 -23.78 10.73 1.70
CA LYS A 39 -23.38 11.08 0.34
C LYS A 39 -23.32 12.59 0.13
N LEU A 40 -24.33 13.33 0.60
CA LEU A 40 -24.35 14.79 0.52
C LEU A 40 -23.23 15.41 1.34
N PHE A 41 -22.99 14.92 2.56
CA PHE A 41 -21.91 15.41 3.40
C PHE A 41 -20.53 15.14 2.78
N ALA A 42 -20.30 13.94 2.26
CA ALA A 42 -19.05 13.57 1.61
C ALA A 42 -18.77 14.40 0.34
N SER A 43 -19.80 14.72 -0.44
CA SER A 43 -19.65 15.51 -1.67
C SER A 43 -19.27 16.98 -1.44
N LEU A 44 -19.44 17.48 -0.20
CA LEU A 44 -18.90 18.79 0.20
C LEU A 44 -17.38 18.77 0.38
N LEU A 45 -16.77 17.59 0.55
CA LEU A 45 -15.36 17.40 0.89
C LEU A 45 -14.55 16.82 -0.27
N THR A 46 -15.13 15.92 -1.06
CA THR A 46 -14.45 15.21 -2.15
C THR A 46 -15.35 15.03 -3.36
N ARG A 47 -14.74 14.91 -4.54
CA ARG A 47 -15.42 14.57 -5.79
C ARG A 47 -15.65 13.06 -5.95
N SER A 48 -15.02 12.25 -5.10
CA SER A 48 -14.98 10.79 -5.22
C SER A 48 -15.75 10.14 -4.07
N VAL A 49 -17.07 9.98 -4.23
CA VAL A 49 -17.95 9.37 -3.21
C VAL A 49 -18.48 8.04 -3.71
N TYR A 50 -18.29 6.98 -2.92
CA TYR A 50 -18.68 5.61 -3.23
C TYR A 50 -19.58 5.03 -2.14
N GLU A 51 -20.58 4.26 -2.53
CA GLU A 51 -21.35 3.44 -1.60
C GLU A 51 -20.66 2.09 -1.46
N LEU A 52 -20.41 1.66 -0.22
CA LEU A 52 -19.75 0.40 0.07
C LEU A 52 -20.26 -0.18 1.37
N ASP A 53 -20.72 -1.43 1.33
CA ASP A 53 -21.18 -2.13 2.51
C ASP A 53 -20.01 -2.59 3.40
N SER A 54 -20.35 -3.07 4.58
CA SER A 54 -19.37 -3.56 5.54
C SER A 54 -18.52 -4.74 5.05
N GLU A 55 -19.03 -5.59 4.15
CA GLU A 55 -18.25 -6.69 3.57
C GLU A 55 -17.22 -6.17 2.57
N GLY A 56 -17.63 -5.34 1.62
CA GLY A 56 -16.73 -4.69 0.66
C GLY A 56 -15.66 -3.83 1.35
N ARG A 57 -16.03 -3.14 2.43
CA ARG A 57 -15.10 -2.30 3.21
C ARG A 57 -13.94 -3.10 3.81
N LYS A 58 -14.16 -4.35 4.24
CA LYS A 58 -13.06 -5.20 4.77
C LYS A 58 -11.97 -5.43 3.72
N TYR A 59 -12.36 -5.71 2.48
CA TYR A 59 -11.42 -5.90 1.38
C TYR A 59 -10.72 -4.60 0.99
N LEU A 60 -11.44 -3.48 1.03
CA LEU A 60 -10.85 -2.17 0.78
C LEU A 60 -9.76 -1.83 1.80
N HIS A 61 -10.03 -2.06 3.09
CA HIS A 61 -9.02 -1.85 4.14
C HIS A 61 -7.82 -2.78 3.95
N LEU A 62 -8.05 -4.05 3.65
CA LEU A 62 -6.96 -5.00 3.39
C LEU A 62 -6.09 -4.53 2.22
N ALA A 63 -6.70 -4.11 1.11
CA ALA A 63 -5.96 -3.57 -0.03
C ALA A 63 -5.13 -2.32 0.35
N ALA A 64 -5.71 -1.42 1.15
CA ALA A 64 -5.01 -0.22 1.65
C ALA A 64 -3.81 -0.56 2.55
N VAL A 65 -3.90 -1.63 3.37
CA VAL A 65 -2.78 -2.10 4.20
C VAL A 65 -1.61 -2.53 3.31
N PHE A 66 -1.86 -3.29 2.23
CA PHE A 66 -0.81 -3.67 1.28
C PHE A 66 -0.24 -2.46 0.53
N ALA A 67 -1.11 -1.62 -0.03
CA ALA A 67 -0.70 -0.50 -0.88
C ALA A 67 0.05 0.61 -0.11
N CYS A 68 -0.28 0.81 1.17
CA CYS A 68 0.26 1.92 1.95
C CYS A 68 1.11 1.45 3.14
N ASN A 69 0.56 0.63 4.03
CA ASN A 69 1.25 0.30 5.29
C ASN A 69 2.44 -0.63 5.05
N PHE A 70 2.26 -1.70 4.28
CA PHE A 70 3.36 -2.61 3.96
C PHE A 70 4.38 -1.96 3.03
N ALA A 71 3.94 -1.15 2.04
CA ALA A 71 4.85 -0.35 1.22
C ALA A 71 5.74 0.56 2.06
N ASN A 72 5.16 1.32 3.01
CA ASN A 72 5.94 2.16 3.93
C ASN A 72 6.86 1.36 4.84
N HIS A 73 6.43 0.17 5.29
CA HIS A 73 7.30 -0.73 6.06
C HIS A 73 8.50 -1.19 5.23
N CYS A 74 8.33 -1.51 3.95
CA CYS A 74 9.45 -1.82 3.05
C CYS A 74 10.43 -0.65 2.93
N PHE A 75 9.95 0.60 2.89
CA PHE A 75 10.82 1.78 2.88
C PHE A 75 11.62 1.89 4.18
N ALA A 76 10.98 1.67 5.33
CA ALA A 76 11.64 1.70 6.64
C ALA A 76 12.70 0.59 6.76
N VAL A 77 12.42 -0.62 6.27
CA VAL A 77 13.39 -1.73 6.25
C VAL A 77 14.57 -1.41 5.34
N GLY A 78 14.31 -0.86 4.15
CA GLY A 78 15.37 -0.44 3.23
C GLY A 78 16.29 0.64 3.84
N ALA A 79 15.69 1.64 4.50
CA ALA A 79 16.43 2.68 5.22
C ALA A 79 17.32 2.10 6.33
N ASP A 80 16.77 1.24 7.19
CA ASP A 80 17.52 0.59 8.28
C ASP A 80 18.69 -0.27 7.77
N ILE A 81 18.51 -0.98 6.64
CA ILE A 81 19.60 -1.72 5.99
C ILE A 81 20.72 -0.76 5.55
N LEU A 82 20.38 0.33 4.85
CA LEU A 82 21.38 1.31 4.38
C LEU A 82 22.11 1.99 5.53
N GLU A 83 21.38 2.43 6.56
CA GLU A 83 21.93 3.15 7.70
C GLU A 83 22.90 2.28 8.51
N LYS A 84 22.61 0.99 8.68
CA LYS A 84 23.53 0.00 9.30
C LYS A 84 24.85 -0.15 8.53
N HIS A 85 24.85 0.19 7.26
CA HIS A 85 26.03 0.21 6.39
C HIS A 85 26.56 1.62 6.13
N HIS A 86 26.16 2.60 6.95
CA HIS A 86 26.59 4.00 6.87
C HIS A 86 26.27 4.68 5.52
N LEU A 87 25.21 4.22 4.84
CA LEU A 87 24.67 4.82 3.64
C LEU A 87 23.42 5.63 3.99
N PRO A 88 23.23 6.83 3.42
CA PRO A 88 22.06 7.64 3.73
C PRO A 88 20.80 7.07 3.07
N ALA A 89 19.70 7.06 3.82
CA ALA A 89 18.42 6.46 3.38
C ALA A 89 17.75 7.22 2.22
N ASP A 90 18.07 8.51 2.05
CA ASP A 90 17.52 9.37 0.99
C ASP A 90 17.90 8.91 -0.43
N ILE A 91 18.94 8.08 -0.57
CA ILE A 91 19.30 7.39 -1.82
C ILE A 91 18.14 6.55 -2.37
N LEU A 92 17.23 6.07 -1.51
CA LEU A 92 16.06 5.29 -1.94
C LEU A 92 14.94 6.15 -2.53
N LEU A 93 14.90 7.45 -2.25
CA LEU A 93 13.76 8.30 -2.62
C LEU A 93 13.49 8.31 -4.13
N PRO A 94 14.50 8.49 -5.02
CA PRO A 94 14.25 8.44 -6.46
C PRO A 94 13.67 7.11 -6.94
N LEU A 95 14.07 5.99 -6.32
CA LEU A 95 13.57 4.66 -6.67
C LEU A 95 12.13 4.46 -6.18
N ILE A 96 11.81 4.97 -4.99
CA ILE A 96 10.47 4.93 -4.42
C ILE A 96 9.52 5.76 -5.29
N ASP A 97 9.92 6.97 -5.65
CA ASP A 97 9.14 7.89 -6.47
C ASP A 97 8.86 7.31 -7.85
N GLU A 98 9.87 6.74 -8.52
CA GLU A 98 9.70 6.06 -9.81
C GLU A 98 8.77 4.85 -9.70
N THR A 99 8.91 4.04 -8.65
CA THR A 99 8.06 2.86 -8.44
C THR A 99 6.60 3.24 -8.26
N ALA A 100 6.34 4.30 -7.47
CA ALA A 100 4.99 4.82 -7.26
C ALA A 100 4.43 5.49 -8.53
N ALA A 101 5.24 6.26 -9.27
CA ALA A 101 4.82 6.89 -10.52
C ALA A 101 4.41 5.84 -11.56
N LYS A 102 5.19 4.76 -11.69
CA LYS A 102 4.98 3.72 -12.70
C LYS A 102 3.61 3.04 -12.61
N VAL A 103 3.07 2.84 -11.41
CA VAL A 103 1.75 2.20 -11.23
C VAL A 103 0.57 3.07 -11.68
N HIS A 104 0.80 4.37 -11.96
CA HIS A 104 -0.20 5.23 -12.60
C HIS A 104 -0.25 5.04 -14.13
N GLU A 105 0.80 4.50 -14.73
CA GLU A 105 0.93 4.34 -16.18
C GLU A 105 0.70 2.90 -16.64
N LEU A 106 1.04 1.92 -15.81
CA LEU A 106 0.90 0.50 -16.11
C LEU A 106 0.46 -0.31 -14.89
N PRO A 107 -0.22 -1.46 -15.10
CA PRO A 107 -0.60 -2.35 -14.00
C PRO A 107 0.62 -2.73 -13.14
N ALA A 108 0.46 -2.75 -11.82
CA ALA A 108 1.55 -3.04 -10.87
C ALA A 108 2.24 -4.40 -11.16
N LYS A 109 1.46 -5.38 -11.63
CA LYS A 109 1.97 -6.68 -12.07
C LYS A 109 2.98 -6.55 -13.22
N ASP A 110 2.68 -5.70 -14.20
CA ASP A 110 3.52 -5.49 -15.39
C ASP A 110 4.71 -4.57 -15.09
N ALA A 111 4.57 -3.71 -14.07
CA ALA A 111 5.65 -2.86 -13.57
C ALA A 111 6.71 -3.64 -12.79
N GLN A 112 6.38 -4.83 -12.32
CA GLN A 112 7.21 -5.65 -11.45
C GLN A 112 8.50 -6.09 -12.17
N THR A 113 9.64 -5.83 -11.54
CA THR A 113 10.96 -6.26 -12.03
C THR A 113 11.77 -6.92 -10.92
N GLY A 114 13.00 -7.31 -11.23
CA GLY A 114 13.96 -7.84 -10.25
C GLY A 114 14.16 -9.36 -10.30
N PRO A 115 15.03 -9.89 -9.43
CA PRO A 115 15.45 -11.30 -9.44
C PRO A 115 14.30 -12.27 -9.14
N ALA A 116 13.30 -11.86 -8.36
CA ALA A 116 12.15 -12.70 -8.03
C ALA A 116 11.26 -13.03 -9.24
N VAL A 117 11.05 -12.07 -10.16
CA VAL A 117 10.32 -12.31 -11.43
C VAL A 117 11.06 -13.34 -12.29
N ARG A 118 12.38 -13.18 -12.40
CA ARG A 118 13.25 -14.07 -13.21
C ARG A 118 13.68 -15.34 -12.48
N TYR A 119 13.24 -15.52 -11.23
CA TYR A 119 13.58 -16.63 -10.35
C TYR A 119 15.09 -16.91 -10.26
N GLU A 120 15.89 -15.87 -10.05
CA GLU A 120 17.34 -15.96 -9.92
C GLU A 120 17.74 -16.48 -8.53
N GLU A 121 17.56 -17.79 -8.29
CA GLU A 121 17.76 -18.43 -6.97
C GLU A 121 19.09 -18.08 -6.30
N THR A 122 20.18 -18.00 -7.07
CA THR A 122 21.51 -17.66 -6.52
C THR A 122 21.57 -16.22 -6.02
N VAL A 123 20.96 -15.27 -6.72
CA VAL A 123 20.91 -13.86 -6.30
C VAL A 123 19.99 -13.72 -5.09
N MET A 124 18.82 -14.36 -5.13
CA MET A 124 17.85 -14.34 -4.03
C MET A 124 18.43 -14.93 -2.75
N LYS A 125 19.13 -16.06 -2.84
CA LYS A 125 19.80 -16.68 -1.69
C LYS A 125 20.83 -15.74 -1.06
N LYS A 126 21.70 -15.14 -1.88
CA LYS A 126 22.70 -14.17 -1.39
C LYS A 126 22.05 -12.98 -0.69
N GLN A 127 20.94 -12.46 -1.23
CA GLN A 127 20.20 -11.36 -0.61
C GLN A 127 19.54 -11.78 0.71
N ALA A 128 18.95 -12.98 0.77
CA ALA A 128 18.37 -13.53 2.01
C ALA A 128 19.43 -13.78 3.09
N ASP A 129 20.65 -14.17 2.71
CA ASP A 129 21.75 -14.39 3.64
C ASP A 129 22.26 -13.07 4.27
N LEU A 130 22.10 -11.92 3.59
CA LEU A 130 22.35 -10.60 4.20
C LEU A 130 21.40 -10.28 5.37
N LEU A 131 20.26 -10.98 5.45
CA LEU A 131 19.24 -10.81 6.48
C LEU A 131 19.35 -11.84 7.62
N GLU A 132 20.43 -12.63 7.70
CA GLU A 132 20.60 -13.68 8.73
C GLU A 132 20.47 -13.16 10.17
N ALA A 133 20.91 -11.92 10.43
CA ALA A 133 20.78 -11.29 11.75
C ALA A 133 19.33 -10.88 12.10
N ASN A 134 18.38 -10.98 11.15
CA ASN A 134 16.97 -10.71 11.37
C ASN A 134 16.10 -11.79 10.69
N PRO A 135 15.86 -12.92 11.40
CA PRO A 135 15.11 -14.05 10.84
C PRO A 135 13.72 -13.69 10.32
N LEU A 136 12.99 -12.80 11.00
CA LEU A 136 11.66 -12.37 10.57
C LEU A 136 11.72 -11.60 9.24
N LEU A 137 12.68 -10.69 9.06
CA LEU A 137 12.86 -9.99 7.78
C LEU A 137 13.31 -10.94 6.66
N LYS A 138 14.11 -11.95 6.99
CA LYS A 138 14.48 -13.01 6.04
C LYS A 138 13.24 -13.78 5.57
N GLU A 139 12.38 -14.21 6.48
CA GLU A 139 11.11 -14.87 6.15
C GLU A 139 10.19 -14.00 5.29
N ILE A 140 10.07 -12.71 5.63
CA ILE A 140 9.29 -11.72 4.86
C ILE A 140 9.86 -11.59 3.43
N TYR A 141 11.18 -11.46 3.29
CA TYR A 141 11.85 -11.38 1.98
C TYR A 141 11.58 -12.64 1.13
N GLU A 142 11.73 -13.82 1.71
CA GLU A 142 11.50 -15.10 1.03
C GLU A 142 10.03 -15.26 0.61
N ALA A 143 9.09 -14.94 1.51
CA ALA A 143 7.67 -14.99 1.23
C ALA A 143 7.25 -14.02 0.12
N MET A 144 7.74 -12.78 0.15
CA MET A 144 7.47 -11.79 -0.90
C MET A 144 8.07 -12.22 -2.24
N SER A 145 9.31 -12.71 -2.25
CA SER A 145 9.96 -13.16 -3.48
C SER A 145 9.22 -14.34 -4.12
N LYS A 146 8.78 -15.31 -3.30
CA LYS A 146 7.95 -16.43 -3.75
C LYS A 146 6.59 -15.95 -4.28
N SER A 147 5.95 -15.00 -3.60
CA SER A 147 4.68 -14.42 -4.03
C SER A 147 4.79 -13.69 -5.37
N ILE A 148 5.84 -12.86 -5.54
CA ILE A 148 6.14 -12.16 -6.80
C ILE A 148 6.30 -13.15 -7.95
N HIS A 149 7.08 -14.21 -7.76
CA HIS A 149 7.27 -15.24 -8.79
C HIS A 149 5.97 -15.97 -9.14
N GLY A 150 5.15 -16.28 -8.13
CA GLY A 150 3.83 -16.88 -8.35
C GLY A 150 2.90 -15.97 -9.18
N MET A 151 2.93 -14.66 -8.92
CA MET A 151 2.13 -13.68 -9.66
C MET A 151 2.61 -13.49 -11.11
N SER A 152 3.92 -13.60 -11.38
CA SER A 152 4.43 -13.48 -12.75
C SER A 152 4.12 -14.69 -13.64
N ASN A 153 3.86 -15.86 -13.04
CA ASN A 153 3.56 -17.09 -13.76
C ASN A 153 2.04 -17.38 -13.91
N SER A 154 1.19 -16.56 -13.30
CA SER A 154 -0.28 -16.64 -13.37
C SER A 154 -0.84 -15.61 -14.34
#